data_AF-A0A3D0DBX5-F1
#
_entry.id   AF-A0A3D0DBX5-F1
#
_cell.length_a   1.000
_cell.length_b   1.000
_cell.length_c   1.000
_cell.angle_alpha   90.00
_cell.angle_beta   90.00
_cell.angle_gamma   90.00
#
_symmetry.space_group_name_H-M   'P 1'
#
loop_
_entity.id
_entity.type
_entity.pdbx_description
1 polymer ?
#
loop_
_entity_poly.entity_id
_entity_poly.type
_entity_poly.pdbx_seq_one_letter_code
_entity_poly.pdbx_strand_id
1 'polypeptide(L)'
;MTSSGTVGEITVAVIGDAVADLMAVGVTELPAWGEDRRVETIELLLGGSGLHTSVNLATLGLPTVFHAGIGADRFGRFLLEGLTSTPVNTQGMRVLPEAPTAVTIVLSGSTDRAFVSLYGATAAFRRADLDEAALRRAGHIHVSGFWQSDALRPELASLLHELRRGGAT
;
A
#
# COMPACT_ATOMS: atom_id res chain seq x y z
N MET A 1 -13.98 40.44 4.60
CA MET A 1 -12.69 39.75 4.42
C MET A 1 -12.46 38.86 5.62
N THR A 2 -13.01 37.65 5.59
CA THR A 2 -12.69 36.60 6.56
C THR A 2 -11.32 36.06 6.19
N SER A 3 -10.36 36.15 7.11
CA SER A 3 -9.04 35.56 6.94
C SER A 3 -9.18 34.06 6.77
N SER A 4 -8.93 33.54 5.56
CA SER A 4 -8.67 32.12 5.36
C SER A 4 -7.39 31.82 6.14
N GLY A 5 -7.55 31.25 7.34
CA GLY A 5 -6.42 30.64 8.03
C GLY A 5 -5.87 29.58 7.09
N THR A 6 -4.67 29.81 6.57
CA THR A 6 -3.88 28.76 5.92
C THR A 6 -3.70 27.69 6.98
N VAL A 7 -4.47 26.61 6.86
CA VAL A 7 -4.15 25.36 7.56
C VAL A 7 -2.71 25.08 7.14
N GLY A 8 -1.78 25.12 8.10
CA GLY A 8 -0.38 24.76 7.82
C GLY A 8 -0.39 23.42 7.09
N GLU A 9 0.34 23.34 5.97
CA GLU A 9 0.25 22.24 5.01
C GLU A 9 0.45 20.89 5.73
N ILE A 10 -0.64 20.17 6.04
CA ILE A 10 -0.56 18.91 6.78
C ILE A 10 0.02 17.88 5.83
N THR A 11 1.26 17.46 6.10
CA THR A 11 1.88 16.34 5.40
C THR A 11 1.34 15.04 5.97
N VAL A 12 0.91 14.12 5.10
CA VAL A 12 0.43 12.79 5.50
C VAL A 12 1.53 11.77 5.20
N ALA A 13 1.92 10.99 6.21
CA ALA A 13 2.72 9.80 5.98
C ALA A 13 1.80 8.57 6.02
N VAL A 14 1.79 7.80 4.93
CA VAL A 14 1.05 6.55 4.85
C VAL A 14 2.03 5.40 5.06
N ILE A 15 1.75 4.51 6.00
CA ILE A 15 2.42 3.24 6.19
C ILE A 15 1.45 2.15 5.78
N GLY A 16 1.81 1.32 4.81
CA GLY A 16 0.92 0.23 4.40
C GLY A 16 1.48 -0.67 3.32
N ASP A 17 0.56 -1.30 2.61
CA ASP A 17 0.82 -2.35 1.64
C ASP A 17 0.84 -1.82 0.20
N ALA A 18 1.76 -2.36 -0.59
CA ALA A 18 1.82 -2.21 -2.05
C ALA A 18 1.76 -3.61 -2.66
N VAL A 19 0.74 -3.87 -3.46
CA VAL A 19 0.39 -5.22 -3.94
C VAL A 19 0.23 -5.19 -5.45
N ALA A 20 0.79 -6.16 -6.16
CA ALA A 20 0.48 -6.36 -7.57
C ALA A 20 -0.75 -7.26 -7.69
N ASP A 21 -1.86 -6.70 -8.17
CA ASP A 21 -3.13 -7.44 -8.29
C ASP A 21 -3.24 -8.06 -9.69
N LEU A 22 -3.38 -9.38 -9.77
CA LEU A 22 -3.73 -10.13 -10.97
C LEU A 22 -5.24 -10.36 -10.96
N MET A 23 -5.98 -9.53 -11.67
CA MET A 23 -7.43 -9.52 -11.64
C MET A 23 -8.02 -10.25 -12.84
N ALA A 24 -8.68 -11.38 -12.59
CA ALA A 24 -9.51 -12.07 -13.56
C ALA A 24 -10.94 -11.52 -13.49
N VAL A 25 -11.45 -11.00 -14.61
CA VAL A 25 -12.77 -10.36 -14.69
C VAL A 25 -13.78 -11.31 -15.33
N GLY A 26 -15.00 -11.36 -14.77
CA GLY A 26 -16.10 -12.16 -15.30
C GLY A 26 -16.09 -13.61 -14.81
N VAL A 27 -15.57 -13.87 -13.60
CA VAL A 27 -15.58 -15.21 -13.00
C VAL A 27 -16.99 -15.55 -12.52
N THR A 28 -17.75 -16.30 -13.32
CA THR A 28 -19.15 -16.65 -12.97
C THR A 28 -19.24 -17.69 -11.86
N GLU A 29 -18.23 -18.55 -11.75
CA GLU A 29 -18.10 -19.58 -10.72
C GLU A 29 -16.62 -19.82 -10.41
N LEU A 30 -16.30 -20.14 -9.15
CA LEU A 30 -14.92 -20.49 -8.78
C LEU A 30 -14.56 -21.88 -9.31
N PRO A 31 -13.36 -22.07 -9.90
CA PRO A 31 -12.92 -23.40 -10.32
C PRO A 31 -12.77 -24.33 -9.11
N ALA A 32 -13.18 -25.59 -9.27
CA ALA A 32 -12.74 -26.64 -8.35
C ALA A 32 -11.30 -27.08 -8.66
N TRP A 33 -10.68 -27.83 -7.75
CA TRP A 33 -9.35 -28.38 -7.98
C TRP A 33 -9.34 -29.29 -9.22
N GLY A 34 -8.46 -28.99 -10.18
CA GLY A 34 -8.33 -29.73 -11.44
C GLY A 34 -9.20 -29.21 -12.58
N GLU A 35 -10.00 -28.17 -12.35
CA GLU A 35 -10.79 -27.52 -13.40
C GLU A 35 -10.05 -26.31 -14.00
N ASP A 36 -10.32 -26.06 -15.29
CA ASP A 36 -9.91 -24.86 -16.00
C ASP A 36 -11.15 -24.03 -16.32
N ARG A 37 -11.11 -22.72 -16.02
CA ARG A 37 -12.21 -21.78 -16.26
C ARG A 37 -11.69 -20.62 -17.08
N ARG A 38 -12.34 -20.38 -18.22
CA ARG A 38 -12.00 -19.29 -19.12
C ARG A 38 -12.63 -17.98 -18.65
N VAL A 39 -11.83 -16.91 -18.68
CA VAL A 39 -12.29 -15.52 -18.51
C VAL A 39 -11.99 -14.70 -19.77
N GLU A 40 -12.63 -13.54 -19.88
CA GLU A 40 -12.44 -12.63 -21.01
C GLU A 40 -11.11 -11.89 -20.93
N THR A 41 -10.74 -11.44 -19.73
CA THR A 41 -9.52 -10.67 -19.48
C THR A 41 -8.90 -11.00 -18.12
N ILE A 42 -7.57 -10.87 -18.07
CA ILE A 42 -6.79 -10.87 -16.84
C ILE A 42 -5.90 -9.63 -16.91
N GLU A 43 -6.00 -8.77 -15.91
CA GLU A 43 -5.26 -7.51 -15.84
C GLU A 43 -4.26 -7.53 -14.68
N LEU A 44 -3.12 -6.88 -14.87
CA LEU A 44 -2.16 -6.60 -13.82
C LEU A 44 -2.34 -5.15 -13.37
N LEU A 45 -2.73 -4.95 -12.11
CA LEU A 45 -3.15 -3.67 -11.55
C LEU A 45 -2.32 -3.30 -10.31
N LEU A 46 -2.22 -1.98 -10.06
CA LEU A 46 -1.66 -1.47 -8.81
C LEU A 46 -2.68 -1.68 -7.70
N GLY A 47 -2.33 -2.51 -6.73
CA GLY A 47 -3.14 -2.90 -5.59
C GLY A 47 -2.52 -2.48 -4.26
N GLY A 48 -3.26 -2.74 -3.20
CA GLY A 48 -2.86 -2.46 -1.83
C GLY A 48 -3.58 -1.26 -1.24
N SER A 49 -4.11 -1.44 -0.05
CA SER A 49 -4.93 -0.43 0.63
C SER A 49 -4.13 0.83 0.98
N GLY A 50 -2.87 0.67 1.42
CA GLY A 50 -1.95 1.76 1.65
C GLY A 50 -1.60 2.50 0.37
N LEU A 51 -1.34 1.77 -0.72
CA LEU A 51 -1.06 2.34 -2.03
C LEU A 51 -2.24 3.19 -2.53
N HIS A 52 -3.46 2.63 -2.55
CA HIS A 52 -4.65 3.36 -3.01
C HIS A 52 -4.92 4.61 -2.18
N THR A 53 -4.85 4.50 -0.85
CA THR A 53 -5.02 5.68 0.03
C THR A 53 -3.97 6.74 -0.26
N SER A 54 -2.70 6.36 -0.44
CA SER A 54 -1.62 7.30 -0.69
C SER A 54 -1.78 8.04 -2.02
N VAL A 55 -2.13 7.30 -3.08
CA VAL A 55 -2.38 7.88 -4.41
C VAL A 55 -3.59 8.81 -4.36
N ASN A 56 -4.69 8.42 -3.69
CA ASN A 56 -5.88 9.24 -3.57
C ASN A 56 -5.63 10.53 -2.79
N LEU A 57 -4.94 10.46 -1.64
CA LEU A 57 -4.59 11.65 -0.86
C LEU A 57 -3.70 12.61 -1.67
N ALA A 58 -2.68 12.09 -2.35
CA ALA A 58 -1.82 12.90 -3.20
C ALA A 58 -2.59 13.53 -4.37
N THR A 59 -3.52 12.79 -4.98
CA THR A 59 -4.37 13.29 -6.08
C THR A 59 -5.31 14.40 -5.61
N LEU A 60 -5.76 14.36 -4.36
CA LEU A 60 -6.54 15.43 -3.73
C LEU A 60 -5.71 16.65 -3.30
N GLY A 61 -4.40 16.66 -3.57
CA GLY A 61 -3.50 17.78 -3.29
C GLY A 61 -2.89 17.78 -1.89
N LEU A 62 -3.01 16.69 -1.12
CA LEU A 62 -2.33 16.57 0.17
C LEU A 62 -0.89 16.08 -0.03
N PRO A 63 0.12 16.77 0.52
CA PRO A 63 1.50 16.28 0.50
C PRO A 63 1.58 14.92 1.19
N THR A 64 1.80 13.85 0.42
CA THR A 64 1.70 12.47 0.90
C THR A 64 2.96 11.68 0.61
N VAL A 65 3.58 11.11 1.65
CA VAL A 65 4.73 10.20 1.53
C VAL A 65 4.30 8.77 1.85
N PHE A 66 4.53 7.87 0.91
CA PHE A 66 4.13 6.47 1.03
C PHE A 66 5.31 5.58 1.48
N HIS A 67 5.07 4.79 2.53
CA HIS A 67 5.99 3.82 3.10
C HIS A 67 5.43 2.41 2.94
N ALA A 68 6.11 1.60 2.16
CA ALA A 68 5.77 0.20 1.91
C ALA A 68 7.01 -0.60 1.47
N GLY A 69 6.98 -1.90 1.74
CA GLY A 69 7.96 -2.86 1.24
C GLY A 69 7.54 -3.47 -0.09
N ILE A 70 8.49 -3.60 -1.02
CA ILE A 70 8.34 -4.36 -2.28
C ILE A 70 9.56 -5.28 -2.46
N GLY A 71 9.42 -6.34 -3.26
CA GLY A 71 10.52 -7.27 -3.55
C GLY A 71 11.42 -6.79 -4.70
N ALA A 72 12.60 -7.41 -4.80
CA ALA A 72 13.52 -7.19 -5.92
C ALA A 72 13.13 -8.02 -7.18
N ASP A 73 11.87 -7.93 -7.60
CA ASP A 73 11.30 -8.74 -8.68
C ASP A 73 10.53 -7.92 -9.72
N ARG A 74 9.88 -8.59 -10.68
CA ARG A 74 9.13 -7.92 -11.77
C ARG A 74 7.89 -7.18 -11.24
N PHE A 75 7.24 -7.71 -10.21
CA PHE A 75 6.07 -7.07 -9.61
C PHE A 75 6.46 -5.81 -8.85
N GLY A 76 7.58 -5.83 -8.14
CA GLY A 76 8.11 -4.65 -7.45
C GLY A 76 8.47 -3.54 -8.44
N ARG A 77 9.10 -3.90 -9.56
CA ARG A 77 9.36 -2.95 -10.65
C ARG A 77 8.07 -2.40 -11.26
N PHE A 78 7.10 -3.25 -11.54
CA PHE A 78 5.79 -2.83 -12.06
C PHE A 78 5.11 -1.82 -11.12
N LEU A 79 5.15 -2.05 -9.80
CA LEU A 79 4.60 -1.11 -8.82
C LEU A 79 5.31 0.25 -8.86
N LEU A 80 6.65 0.26 -8.85
CA LEU A 80 7.42 1.50 -8.91
C LEU A 80 7.15 2.27 -10.21
N GLU A 81 7.17 1.56 -11.35
CA GLU A 81 6.90 2.14 -12.67
C GLU A 81 5.49 2.73 -12.73
N GLY A 82 4.47 2.02 -12.27
CA GLY A 82 3.09 2.51 -12.24
C GLY A 82 2.89 3.71 -11.30
N LEU A 83 3.65 3.79 -10.21
CA LEU A 83 3.59 4.95 -9.31
C LEU A 83 4.24 6.20 -9.90
N THR A 84 5.12 6.08 -10.90
CA THR A 84 5.71 7.26 -11.58
C THR A 84 4.68 8.14 -12.28
N SER A 85 3.53 7.59 -12.67
CA SER A 85 2.41 8.33 -13.26
C SER A 85 1.44 8.92 -12.24
N THR A 86 1.76 8.85 -10.94
CA THR A 86 0.90 9.36 -9.85
C THR A 86 1.62 10.47 -9.07
N PRO A 87 0.88 11.36 -8.38
CA PRO A 87 1.49 12.46 -7.62
C PRO A 87 2.07 12.02 -6.26
N VAL A 88 1.98 10.75 -5.89
CA VAL A 88 2.44 10.27 -4.57
C VAL A 88 3.96 10.27 -4.47
N ASN A 89 4.49 10.69 -3.32
CA ASN A 89 5.92 10.60 -3.04
C ASN A 89 6.29 9.18 -2.57
N THR A 90 7.07 8.47 -3.37
CA THR A 90 7.50 7.07 -3.13
C THR A 90 8.86 6.95 -2.43
N GLN A 91 9.47 8.05 -1.95
CA GLN A 91 10.77 8.02 -1.27
C GLN A 91 10.79 7.18 0.02
N GLY A 92 9.62 6.97 0.63
CA GLY A 92 9.43 6.09 1.78
C GLY A 92 9.35 4.60 1.45
N MET A 93 9.27 4.22 0.17
CA MET A 93 9.24 2.81 -0.24
C MET A 93 10.64 2.17 -0.15
N ARG A 94 10.66 0.87 0.13
CA ARG A 94 11.90 0.08 0.22
C ARG A 94 11.80 -1.21 -0.57
N VAL A 95 12.88 -1.51 -1.29
CA VAL A 95 13.09 -2.81 -1.93
C VAL A 95 13.72 -3.75 -0.90
N LEU A 96 13.06 -4.87 -0.63
CA LEU A 96 13.49 -5.94 0.28
C LEU A 96 13.97 -7.14 -0.56
N PRO A 97 15.29 -7.34 -0.74
CA PRO A 97 15.81 -8.38 -1.64
C PRO A 97 15.43 -9.81 -1.23
N GLU A 98 15.24 -10.04 0.07
CA GLU A 98 14.97 -11.37 0.66
C GLU A 98 13.47 -11.72 0.72
N ALA A 99 12.59 -10.84 0.21
CA ALA A 99 11.13 -11.06 0.20
C ALA A 99 10.55 -10.81 -1.20
N PRO A 100 9.67 -11.67 -1.72
CA PRO A 100 8.95 -11.38 -2.96
C PRO A 100 7.97 -10.23 -2.76
N THR A 101 7.68 -9.47 -3.81
CA THR A 101 6.62 -8.45 -3.79
C THR A 101 5.28 -9.10 -3.45
N ALA A 102 4.41 -8.38 -2.73
CA ALA A 102 3.07 -8.85 -2.47
C ALA A 102 2.27 -8.98 -3.77
N VAL A 103 1.55 -10.08 -3.94
CA VAL A 103 0.72 -10.36 -5.11
C VAL A 103 -0.63 -10.89 -4.66
N THR A 104 -1.72 -10.40 -5.24
CA THR A 104 -3.05 -10.98 -5.03
C THR A 104 -3.65 -11.40 -6.36
N ILE A 105 -4.12 -12.64 -6.42
CA ILE A 105 -5.03 -13.07 -7.47
C ILE A 105 -6.44 -12.66 -7.05
N VAL A 106 -7.06 -11.79 -7.84
CA VAL A 106 -8.42 -11.30 -7.63
C VAL A 106 -9.33 -12.00 -8.63
N LEU A 107 -10.27 -12.80 -8.14
CA LEU A 107 -11.32 -13.42 -8.95
C LEU A 107 -12.57 -12.56 -8.81
N SER A 108 -12.85 -11.73 -9.83
CA SER A 108 -13.99 -10.82 -9.80
C SER A 108 -15.22 -11.48 -10.42
N GLY A 109 -16.17 -11.86 -9.56
CA GLY A 109 -17.45 -12.41 -9.98
C GLY A 109 -18.55 -11.35 -10.12
N SER A 110 -19.77 -11.80 -10.37
CA SER A 110 -20.94 -10.93 -10.58
C SER A 110 -21.50 -10.32 -9.30
N THR A 111 -21.24 -10.94 -8.14
CA THR A 111 -21.75 -10.51 -6.83
C THR A 111 -20.67 -9.94 -5.93
N ASP A 112 -19.50 -10.58 -5.87
CA ASP A 112 -18.35 -10.15 -5.08
C ASP A 112 -17.04 -10.71 -5.66
N ARG A 113 -15.95 -10.52 -4.92
CA ARG A 113 -14.59 -10.94 -5.28
C ARG A 113 -14.08 -12.01 -4.33
N ALA A 114 -13.28 -12.92 -4.86
CA ALA A 114 -12.44 -13.82 -4.07
C ALA A 114 -10.96 -13.48 -4.26
N PHE A 115 -10.15 -13.73 -3.22
CA PHE A 115 -8.75 -13.31 -3.16
C PHE A 115 -7.85 -14.47 -2.77
N VAL A 116 -6.72 -14.61 -3.45
CA VAL A 116 -5.60 -15.46 -3.04
C VAL A 116 -4.36 -14.59 -3.00
N SER A 117 -3.84 -14.31 -1.79
CA SER A 117 -2.79 -13.33 -1.57
C SER A 117 -1.51 -13.94 -1.04
N LEU A 118 -0.39 -13.53 -1.61
CA LEU A 118 0.95 -13.60 -1.03
C LEU A 118 1.27 -12.22 -0.44
N TYR A 119 1.47 -12.12 0.87
CA TYR A 119 1.81 -10.83 1.49
C TYR A 119 3.28 -10.44 1.34
N GLY A 120 4.19 -11.41 1.18
CA GLY A 120 5.58 -11.15 0.79
C GLY A 120 6.25 -9.99 1.53
N ALA A 121 6.76 -9.03 0.76
CA ALA A 121 7.45 -7.84 1.26
C ALA A 121 6.58 -6.96 2.18
N THR A 122 5.24 -6.95 2.03
CA THR A 122 4.33 -6.29 2.98
C THR A 122 4.44 -6.92 4.37
N ALA A 123 4.48 -8.25 4.46
CA ALA A 123 4.62 -8.95 5.74
C ALA A 123 6.04 -8.84 6.33
N ALA A 124 7.06 -8.74 5.46
CA ALA A 124 8.46 -8.63 5.87
C ALA A 124 8.90 -7.19 6.23
N PHE A 125 8.15 -6.17 5.80
CA PHE A 125 8.46 -4.77 6.06
C PHE A 125 8.43 -4.48 7.57
N ARG A 126 9.52 -3.91 8.07
CA ARG A 126 9.78 -3.73 9.51
C ARG A 126 10.07 -2.27 9.84
N ARG A 127 10.10 -1.94 11.13
CA ARG A 127 10.39 -0.57 11.60
C ARG A 127 11.70 -0.01 11.04
N ALA A 128 12.73 -0.84 10.93
CA ALA A 128 14.04 -0.45 10.38
C ALA A 128 14.00 -0.01 8.91
N ASP A 129 12.95 -0.35 8.16
CA ASP A 129 12.80 0.03 6.76
C ASP A 129 12.09 1.38 6.60
N LEU A 130 11.46 1.89 7.67
CA LEU A 130 10.77 3.18 7.69
C LEU A 130 11.76 4.35 7.65
N ASP A 131 11.39 5.39 6.92
CA ASP A 131 12.01 6.71 7.08
C ASP A 131 11.41 7.40 8.32
N GLU A 132 11.94 7.07 9.51
CA GLU A 132 11.47 7.67 10.76
C GLU A 132 11.58 9.20 10.76
N ALA A 133 12.53 9.78 10.01
CA ALA A 133 12.66 11.23 9.93
C ALA A 133 11.50 11.85 9.15
N ALA A 134 11.05 11.22 8.06
CA ALA A 134 9.84 11.62 7.34
C ALA A 134 8.58 11.46 8.21
N LEU A 135 8.45 10.34 8.94
CA LEU A 135 7.33 10.11 9.85
C LEU A 135 7.23 11.18 10.93
N ARG A 136 8.37 11.59 11.53
CA ARG A 136 8.40 12.62 12.58
C ARG A 136 8.06 14.03 12.08
N ARG A 137 8.18 14.29 10.77
CA ARG A 137 7.79 15.57 10.16
C ARG A 137 6.32 15.61 9.72
N ALA A 138 5.66 14.46 9.63
CA ALA A 138 4.27 14.39 9.18
C ALA A 138 3.30 14.89 10.27
N GLY A 139 2.27 15.61 9.84
CA GLY A 139 1.19 16.06 10.74
C GLY A 139 0.14 14.97 11.00
N HIS A 140 0.06 13.97 10.11
CA HIS A 140 -0.83 12.82 10.25
C HIS A 140 -0.16 11.54 9.80
N ILE A 141 -0.34 10.46 10.57
CA ILE A 141 0.09 9.12 10.22
C ILE A 141 -1.12 8.26 9.88
N HIS A 142 -1.22 7.83 8.63
CA HIS A 142 -2.22 6.86 8.22
C HIS A 142 -1.60 5.47 8.14
N VAL A 143 -2.19 4.49 8.81
CA VAL A 143 -1.80 3.10 8.71
C VAL A 143 -2.89 2.32 7.99
N SER A 144 -2.49 1.60 6.95
CA SER A 144 -3.34 0.65 6.23
C SER A 144 -2.65 -0.72 6.15
N GLY A 145 -3.39 -1.79 5.87
CA GLY A 145 -2.81 -3.13 5.76
C GLY A 145 -2.25 -3.68 7.09
N PHE A 146 -2.82 -3.27 8.23
CA PHE A 146 -2.34 -3.63 9.57
C PHE A 146 -2.19 -5.14 9.77
N TRP A 147 -3.15 -5.93 9.27
CA TRP A 147 -3.14 -7.39 9.45
C TRP A 147 -2.11 -8.10 8.57
N GLN A 148 -1.71 -7.49 7.47
CA GLN A 148 -0.73 -8.02 6.52
C GLN A 148 0.71 -7.66 6.90
N SER A 149 0.90 -6.67 7.78
CA SER A 149 2.22 -6.13 8.15
C SER A 149 2.86 -6.91 9.31
N ASP A 150 3.06 -8.21 9.16
CA ASP A 150 3.43 -9.12 10.26
C ASP A 150 4.68 -8.69 11.05
N ALA A 151 5.74 -8.25 10.37
CA ALA A 151 6.99 -7.84 11.02
C ALA A 151 6.88 -6.47 11.72
N LEU A 152 6.13 -5.52 11.16
CA LEU A 152 5.96 -4.18 11.73
C LEU A 152 4.87 -4.12 12.81
N ARG A 153 3.81 -4.93 12.68
CA ARG A 153 2.61 -4.88 13.52
C ARG A 153 2.90 -4.87 15.03
N PRO A 154 3.82 -5.69 15.59
CA PRO A 154 4.13 -5.67 17.02
C PRO A 154 4.69 -4.33 17.53
N GLU A 155 5.41 -3.59 16.68
CA GLU A 155 6.06 -2.33 17.04
C GLU A 155 5.21 -1.09 16.72
N LEU A 156 4.16 -1.27 15.93
CA LEU A 156 3.39 -0.17 15.36
C LEU A 156 2.68 0.67 16.43
N ALA A 157 2.14 0.04 17.47
CA ALA A 157 1.48 0.75 18.55
C ALA A 157 2.46 1.67 19.32
N SER A 158 3.66 1.18 19.64
CA SER A 158 4.71 2.01 20.27
C SER A 158 5.18 3.13 19.35
N LEU A 159 5.41 2.84 18.06
CA LEU A 159 5.81 3.83 17.08
C LEU A 159 4.77 4.95 16.96
N LEU A 160 3.48 4.61 16.83
CA LEU A 160 2.40 5.61 16.74
C LEU A 160 2.29 6.44 18.02
N HIS A 161 2.52 5.84 19.21
CA HIS A 161 2.56 6.61 20.46
C HIS A 161 3.73 7.60 20.48
N GLU A 162 4.92 7.20 20.04
CA GLU A 162 6.08 8.08 19.91
C GLU A 162 5.82 9.25 18.95
N LEU A 163 5.27 8.96 17.77
CA LEU A 163 4.94 9.97 16.75
C LEU A 163 3.86 10.94 17.25
N ARG A 164 2.83 10.42 17.95
CA ARG A 164 1.78 11.24 18.55
C ARG A 164 2.31 12.18 19.64
N ARG A 165 3.26 11.73 20.46
CA ARG A 165 3.96 12.60 21.44
C ARG A 165 4.76 13.71 20.76
N GLY A 166 5.19 13.48 19.51
CA GLY A 166 5.84 14.46 18.65
C GLY A 166 4.89 15.44 17.94
N GLY A 167 3.57 15.30 18.13
CA GLY A 167 2.55 16.21 17.56
C GLY A 167 1.81 15.67 16.34
N ALA A 168 2.14 14.47 15.85
CA ALA A 168 1.36 13.82 14.80
C ALA A 168 -0.02 13.37 15.31
N THR A 169 -1.00 13.34 14.41
CA THR A 169 -2.32 12.73 14.66
C THR A 169 -2.42 11.31 14.14
#